data_AF-A0A973S149-F1
#
_entry.id   AF-A0A973S149-F1
#
_cell.length_a   1.000
_cell.length_b   1.000
_cell.length_c   1.000
_cell.angle_alpha   90.00
_cell.angle_beta   90.00
_cell.angle_gamma   90.00
#
_symmetry.space_group_name_H-M   'P 1'
#
loop_
_entity.id
_entity.type
_entity.pdbx_description
1 polymer ?
#
loop_
_entity_poly.entity_id
_entity_poly.type
_entity_poly.pdbx_seq_one_letter_code
_entity_poly.pdbx_strand_id
1 'polypeptide(L)'
;KPLMADGAKSPQWNRGAYLVNSLGHCAECHSPRNALGGIISSQRFAGGPNPEGEGWVPNITQKGLGEWSAKDIAYLLKTGDLPDGDSVGGAMRRVIRNTSQLSDEDIAAMADYLKSLPPVDGPPRPKRKEAG
;
A
#
# COMPACT_ATOMS: atom_id res chain seq x y z
N LYS A 1 -19.06 -3.30 1.43
CA LYS A 1 -19.44 -4.25 0.35
C LYS A 1 -18.48 -5.42 0.43
N PRO A 2 -18.94 -6.69 0.50
CA PRO A 2 -18.02 -7.82 0.52
C PRO A 2 -17.14 -7.77 -0.73
N LEU A 3 -15.84 -7.98 -0.60
CA LEU A 3 -15.00 -8.25 -1.77
C LEU A 3 -15.42 -9.61 -2.32
N MET A 4 -16.25 -9.58 -3.36
CA MET A 4 -16.55 -10.74 -4.15
C MET A 4 -15.30 -11.07 -4.97
N ALA A 5 -14.93 -12.36 -5.00
CA ALA A 5 -13.83 -12.83 -5.81
C ALA A 5 -14.06 -12.44 -7.28
N ASP A 6 -13.02 -11.94 -7.93
CA ASP A 6 -13.02 -11.71 -9.38
C ASP A 6 -12.74 -13.05 -10.07
N GLY A 7 -13.72 -13.53 -10.84
CA GLY A 7 -13.63 -14.80 -11.57
C GLY A 7 -12.59 -14.80 -12.70
N ALA A 8 -12.11 -13.62 -13.11
CA ALA A 8 -11.02 -13.49 -14.09
C ALA A 8 -9.62 -13.51 -13.45
N LYS A 9 -9.53 -13.59 -12.11
CA LYS A 9 -8.27 -13.52 -11.35
C LYS A 9 -7.97 -14.84 -10.66
N SER A 10 -6.68 -15.10 -10.42
CA SER A 10 -6.24 -16.30 -9.71
C SER A 10 -6.75 -16.30 -8.26
N PRO A 11 -6.85 -17.47 -7.62
CA PRO A 11 -7.17 -17.55 -6.19
C PRO A 11 -6.18 -16.77 -5.31
N GLN A 12 -4.89 -16.80 -5.66
CA GLN A 12 -3.84 -16.03 -4.98
C GLN A 12 -4.09 -14.53 -5.08
N TRP A 13 -4.40 -14.02 -6.27
CA TRP A 13 -4.70 -12.61 -6.46
C TRP A 13 -5.92 -12.18 -5.64
N ASN A 14 -6.99 -12.99 -5.66
CA ASN A 14 -8.21 -12.73 -4.89
C ASN A 14 -7.95 -12.74 -3.38
N ARG A 15 -7.09 -13.65 -2.91
CA ARG A 15 -6.63 -13.68 -1.51
C ARG A 15 -5.88 -12.38 -1.16
N GLY A 16 -4.97 -11.94 -2.01
CA GLY A 16 -4.24 -10.68 -1.84
C GLY A 16 -5.17 -9.47 -1.80
N ALA A 17 -6.12 -9.39 -2.74
CA ALA A 17 -7.14 -8.36 -2.79
C ALA A 17 -7.94 -8.30 -1.49
N TYR A 18 -8.36 -9.47 -0.98
CA TYR A 18 -9.07 -9.56 0.28
C TYR A 18 -8.23 -9.06 1.46
N LEU A 19 -6.98 -9.51 1.56
CA LEU A 19 -6.08 -9.14 2.65
C LEU A 19 -5.77 -7.64 2.64
N VAL A 20 -5.39 -7.07 1.50
CA VAL A 20 -5.01 -5.65 1.37
C VAL A 20 -6.20 -4.72 1.60
N ASN A 21 -7.38 -5.06 1.08
CA ASN A 21 -8.54 -4.17 1.17
C ASN A 21 -9.34 -4.34 2.46
N SER A 22 -9.52 -5.57 2.95
CA SER A 22 -10.40 -5.85 4.09
C SER A 22 -9.68 -5.87 5.42
N LEU A 23 -8.57 -6.60 5.53
CA LEU A 23 -7.90 -6.82 6.82
C LEU A 23 -6.76 -5.83 7.05
N GLY A 24 -6.02 -5.48 5.99
CA GLY A 24 -4.91 -4.55 6.05
C GLY A 24 -5.33 -3.08 5.95
N HIS A 25 -6.57 -2.80 5.48
CA HIS A 25 -7.09 -1.45 5.27
C HIS A 25 -6.10 -0.50 4.58
N CYS A 26 -5.29 -1.01 3.64
CA CYS A 26 -4.13 -0.26 3.15
C CYS A 26 -4.53 1.05 2.45
N ALA A 27 -5.74 1.10 1.89
CA ALA A 27 -6.28 2.28 1.25
C ALA A 27 -6.57 3.43 2.22
N GLU A 28 -6.75 3.16 3.52
CA GLU A 28 -7.01 4.20 4.50
C GLU A 28 -5.79 5.10 4.67
N CYS A 29 -4.57 4.58 4.68
CA CYS A 29 -3.39 5.45 4.73
C CYS A 29 -2.92 5.85 3.34
N HIS A 30 -3.00 4.93 2.37
CA HIS A 30 -2.43 5.13 1.04
C HIS A 30 -3.40 5.77 0.04
N SER A 31 -4.44 6.49 0.47
CA SER A 31 -5.30 7.23 -0.47
C SER A 31 -5.56 8.65 0.02
N PRO A 32 -5.69 9.62 -0.90
CA PRO A 32 -6.06 10.97 -0.52
C PRO A 32 -7.54 11.04 -0.14
N ARG A 33 -7.88 12.03 0.69
CA ARG A 33 -9.24 12.26 1.18
C ARG A 33 -9.80 13.58 0.67
N ASN A 34 -11.11 13.61 0.45
CA ASN A 34 -11.85 14.83 0.16
C ASN A 34 -12.11 15.64 1.46
N ALA A 35 -12.74 16.80 1.32
CA ALA A 35 -13.05 17.69 2.45
C ALA A 35 -13.98 17.06 3.52
N LEU A 36 -14.71 15.99 3.18
CA LEU A 36 -15.56 15.23 4.09
C LEU A 36 -14.81 14.06 4.76
N GLY A 37 -13.50 13.92 4.54
CA GLY A 37 -12.68 12.84 5.07
C GLY A 37 -12.83 11.49 4.35
N GLY A 38 -13.59 11.44 3.26
CA GLY A 38 -13.78 10.21 2.47
C GLY A 38 -12.66 9.99 1.46
N ILE A 39 -12.29 8.72 1.21
CA ILE A 39 -11.31 8.36 0.17
C ILE A 39 -11.82 8.82 -1.20
N ILE A 40 -10.96 9.55 -1.92
CA ILE A 40 -11.19 9.90 -3.32
C ILE A 40 -11.00 8.62 -4.15
N SER A 41 -12.11 8.01 -4.58
CA SER A 41 -12.10 6.66 -5.17
C SER A 41 -11.25 6.56 -6.45
N SER A 42 -11.18 7.63 -7.24
CA SER A 42 -10.33 7.70 -8.45
C SER A 42 -8.83 7.72 -8.15
N GLN A 43 -8.43 8.06 -6.92
CA GLN A 43 -7.04 8.15 -6.47
C GLN A 43 -6.73 7.12 -5.39
N ARG A 44 -7.52 6.07 -5.31
CA ARG A 44 -7.35 5.02 -4.31
C ARG A 44 -5.96 4.39 -4.45
N PHE A 45 -5.26 4.18 -3.33
CA PHE A 45 -3.87 3.70 -3.25
C PHE A 45 -2.78 4.66 -3.79
N ALA A 46 -3.15 5.88 -4.22
CA ALA A 46 -2.22 6.81 -4.83
C ALA A 46 -1.33 7.60 -3.83
N GLY A 47 -1.38 7.26 -2.54
CA GLY A 47 -0.69 7.98 -1.46
C GLY A 47 -1.37 9.31 -1.13
N GLY A 48 -0.70 10.13 -0.32
CA GLY A 48 -1.20 11.46 0.03
C GLY A 48 -0.70 11.97 1.38
N PRO A 49 -1.25 13.11 1.86
CA PRO A 49 -1.00 13.59 3.21
C PRO A 49 -1.33 12.52 4.25
N ASN A 50 -0.48 12.39 5.27
CA ASN A 50 -0.69 11.42 6.33
C ASN A 50 -2.00 11.73 7.08
N PRO A 51 -2.99 10.81 7.11
CA PRO A 51 -4.23 11.05 7.83
C PRO A 51 -4.06 11.08 9.35
N GLU A 52 -2.96 10.52 9.88
CA GLU A 52 -2.66 10.48 11.31
C GLU A 52 -1.85 11.71 11.80
N GLY A 53 -1.51 12.66 10.93
CA GLY A 53 -0.75 13.86 11.33
C GLY A 53 0.14 14.39 10.22
N GLU A 54 1.37 14.78 10.58
CA GLU A 54 2.32 15.33 9.62
C GLU A 54 2.96 14.24 8.75
N GLY A 55 3.41 14.65 7.56
CA GLY A 55 4.14 13.81 6.63
C GLY A 55 3.30 13.34 5.44
N TRP A 56 3.86 12.36 4.72
CA TRP A 56 3.34 11.89 3.44
C TRP A 56 3.38 10.37 3.38
N VAL A 57 2.28 9.77 2.97
CA VAL A 57 2.15 8.32 2.76
C VAL A 57 2.40 8.02 1.27
N PRO A 58 3.26 7.04 0.94
CA PRO A 58 3.65 6.80 -0.45
C PRO A 58 2.52 6.20 -1.29
N ASN A 59 2.65 6.35 -2.61
CA ASN A 59 1.79 5.69 -3.58
C ASN A 59 2.17 4.20 -3.68
N ILE A 60 1.20 3.30 -3.56
CA ILE A 60 1.42 1.83 -3.60
C ILE A 60 0.82 1.18 -4.85
N THR A 61 0.56 1.97 -5.89
CA THR A 61 0.23 1.47 -7.24
C THR A 61 1.49 1.33 -8.09
N GLN A 62 1.37 0.89 -9.35
CA GLN A 62 2.48 0.94 -10.31
C GLN A 62 3.15 2.33 -10.42
N LYS A 63 2.47 3.43 -10.07
CA LYS A 63 3.09 4.76 -10.08
C LYS A 63 4.19 4.91 -9.01
N GLY A 64 4.07 4.23 -7.87
CA GLY A 64 5.06 4.26 -6.79
C GLY A 64 5.90 2.98 -6.68
N LEU A 65 5.36 1.83 -7.10
CA LEU A 65 6.01 0.51 -7.04
C LEU A 65 6.47 0.00 -8.41
N GLY A 66 6.58 0.88 -9.41
CA GLY A 66 6.89 0.51 -10.80
C GLY A 66 8.16 -0.34 -10.93
N GLU A 67 9.23 0.11 -10.29
CA GLU A 67 10.54 -0.56 -10.30
C GLU A 67 10.62 -1.79 -9.38
N TRP A 68 9.67 -1.96 -8.47
CA TRP A 68 9.72 -3.04 -7.47
C TRP A 68 9.15 -4.33 -8.06
N SER A 69 9.81 -5.45 -7.84
CA SER A 69 9.21 -6.76 -8.10
C SER A 69 8.15 -7.11 -7.05
N ALA A 70 7.32 -8.12 -7.32
CA ALA A 70 6.43 -8.66 -6.28
C ALA A 70 7.22 -9.24 -5.10
N LYS A 71 8.45 -9.74 -5.33
CA LYS A 71 9.32 -10.23 -4.26
C LYS A 71 9.81 -9.10 -3.35
N ASP A 72 10.10 -7.93 -3.92
CA ASP A 72 10.50 -6.74 -3.16
C ASP A 72 9.37 -6.25 -2.25
N ILE A 73 8.14 -6.24 -2.78
CA ILE A 73 6.95 -5.90 -1.99
C ILE A 73 6.74 -6.92 -0.86
N ALA A 74 6.86 -8.21 -1.17
CA ALA A 74 6.74 -9.28 -0.16
C ALA A 74 7.83 -9.17 0.93
N TYR A 75 9.06 -8.87 0.52
CA TYR A 75 10.18 -8.64 1.44
C TYR A 75 9.88 -7.50 2.41
N LEU A 76 9.44 -6.35 1.91
CA LEU A 76 9.01 -5.24 2.77
C LEU A 76 7.89 -5.64 3.72
N LEU A 77 6.86 -6.35 3.24
CA LEU A 77 5.75 -6.77 4.11
C LEU A 77 6.17 -7.77 5.19
N LYS A 78 7.27 -8.51 4.96
CA LYS A 78 7.83 -9.48 5.90
C LYS A 78 8.78 -8.84 6.91
N THR A 79 9.69 -7.97 6.47
CA THR A 79 10.79 -7.47 7.30
C THR A 79 10.61 -6.00 7.70
N GLY A 80 9.92 -5.23 6.86
CA GLY A 80 9.83 -3.78 6.95
C GLY A 80 10.96 -3.05 6.24
N ASP A 81 11.83 -3.76 5.52
CA ASP A 81 12.97 -3.17 4.82
C ASP A 81 12.63 -2.90 3.35
N LEU A 82 13.21 -1.84 2.80
CA LEU A 82 13.09 -1.45 1.42
C LEU A 82 14.23 -2.09 0.61
N PRO A 83 14.04 -2.30 -0.71
CA PRO A 83 15.08 -2.88 -1.58
C PRO A 83 16.38 -2.05 -1.68
N ASP A 84 16.32 -0.77 -1.35
CA ASP A 84 17.46 0.16 -1.34
C ASP A 84 18.23 0.18 0.00
N GLY A 85 17.79 -0.63 0.97
CA GLY A 85 18.44 -0.77 2.28
C GLY A 85 17.91 0.17 3.38
N ASP A 86 16.91 1.00 3.11
CA ASP A 86 16.18 1.74 4.15
C ASP A 86 15.12 0.85 4.82
N SER A 87 14.46 1.33 5.88
CA SER A 87 13.34 0.63 6.52
C SER A 87 12.13 1.53 6.69
N VAL A 88 10.94 0.94 6.71
CA VAL A 88 9.71 1.71 6.92
C VAL A 88 9.71 2.39 8.29
N GLY A 89 9.25 3.65 8.29
CA GLY A 89 9.12 4.48 9.49
C GLY A 89 7.66 4.62 9.97
N GLY A 90 7.51 5.31 11.11
CA GLY A 90 6.21 5.82 11.59
C GLY A 90 5.13 4.75 11.76
N ALA A 91 3.90 5.10 11.37
CA ALA A 91 2.73 4.24 11.50
C ALA A 91 2.87 2.91 10.73
N MET A 92 3.63 2.89 9.63
CA MET A 92 3.81 1.70 8.80
C MET A 92 4.53 0.58 9.57
N ARG A 93 5.43 0.90 10.51
CA ARG A 93 6.06 -0.13 11.38
C ARG A 93 5.04 -0.95 12.17
N ARG A 94 3.90 -0.36 12.53
CA ARG A 94 2.83 -1.09 13.24
C ARG A 94 2.12 -2.07 12.31
N VAL A 95 1.91 -1.67 11.06
CA VAL A 95 1.35 -2.53 10.01
C VAL A 95 2.29 -3.70 9.73
N ILE A 96 3.60 -3.43 9.59
CA ILE A 96 4.60 -4.48 9.35
C ILE A 96 4.63 -5.52 10.46
N ARG A 97 4.52 -5.14 11.74
CA ARG A 97 4.45 -6.11 12.84
C ARG A 97 3.31 -7.10 12.71
N ASN A 98 2.22 -6.73 12.04
CA ASN A 98 1.09 -7.61 11.80
C ASN A 98 1.30 -8.43 10.52
N THR A 99 1.74 -7.79 9.43
CA THR A 99 1.93 -8.49 8.15
C THR A 99 3.07 -9.50 8.21
N SER A 100 4.12 -9.24 9.01
CA SER A 100 5.26 -10.16 9.16
C SER A 100 4.89 -11.51 9.80
N GLN A 101 3.76 -11.56 10.53
CA GLN A 101 3.22 -12.76 11.17
C GLN A 101 2.35 -13.61 10.23
N LEU A 102 2.01 -13.08 9.04
CA LEU A 102 1.27 -13.84 8.05
C LEU A 102 2.14 -14.94 7.44
N SER A 103 1.49 -15.95 6.87
CA SER A 103 2.18 -16.98 6.10
C SER A 103 2.82 -16.37 4.86
N ASP A 104 3.86 -17.02 4.35
CA ASP A 104 4.58 -16.53 3.17
C ASP A 104 3.66 -16.52 1.93
N GLU A 105 2.69 -17.43 1.85
CA GLU A 105 1.67 -17.46 0.81
C GLU A 105 0.74 -16.24 0.87
N ASP A 106 0.31 -15.83 2.07
CA ASP A 106 -0.54 -14.66 2.26
C ASP A 106 0.22 -13.36 1.93
N ILE A 107 1.49 -13.27 2.31
CA ILE A 107 2.36 -12.13 1.97
C ILE A 107 2.59 -12.08 0.46
N ALA A 108 2.88 -13.21 -0.17
CA ALA A 108 3.03 -13.30 -1.62
C ALA A 108 1.73 -12.93 -2.35
N ALA A 109 0.57 -13.31 -1.83
CA ALA A 109 -0.73 -12.93 -2.35
C ALA A 109 -0.94 -11.41 -2.27
N MET A 110 -0.66 -10.79 -1.12
CA MET A 110 -0.74 -9.34 -0.95
C MET A 110 0.18 -8.60 -1.94
N ALA A 111 1.41 -9.09 -2.10
CA ALA A 111 2.40 -8.51 -3.00
C ALA A 111 1.98 -8.61 -4.48
N ASP A 112 1.46 -9.76 -4.91
CA ASP A 112 0.92 -9.97 -6.26
C ASP A 112 -0.24 -8.99 -6.55
N TYR A 113 -1.17 -8.86 -5.61
CA TYR A 113 -2.27 -7.91 -5.73
C TYR A 113 -1.77 -6.46 -5.86
N LEU A 114 -0.87 -6.02 -4.96
CA LEU A 114 -0.32 -4.66 -5.00
C LEU A 114 0.45 -4.38 -6.30
N LYS A 115 1.26 -5.35 -6.76
CA LYS A 115 1.98 -5.21 -8.04
C LYS A 115 1.01 -5.14 -9.22
N SER A 116 -0.16 -5.77 -9.16
CA SER A 116 -1.14 -5.72 -10.25
C SER A 116 -1.89 -4.38 -10.38
N LEU A 117 -1.83 -3.50 -9.38
CA LEU A 117 -2.61 -2.27 -9.35
C LEU A 117 -2.17 -1.31 -10.48
N PRO A 118 -3.07 -0.83 -11.34
CA PRO A 118 -2.71 0.08 -12.42
C PRO A 118 -2.09 1.37 -11.83
N PRO A 119 -1.22 2.07 -12.58
CA PRO A 119 -0.65 3.32 -12.10
C PRO A 119 -1.75 4.36 -11.90
N VAL A 120 -1.79 4.98 -10.72
CA VAL A 120 -2.74 6.04 -10.39
C VAL A 120 -2.00 7.29 -9.92
N ASP A 121 -2.35 8.43 -10.48
CA ASP A 121 -1.79 9.72 -10.07
C ASP A 121 -2.41 10.20 -8.75
N GLY A 122 -1.54 10.41 -7.78
CA GLY A 122 -1.90 10.99 -6.48
C GLY A 122 -1.81 12.51 -6.47
N PRO A 123 -2.18 13.15 -5.36
CA PRO A 123 -1.94 14.58 -5.18
C PRO A 123 -0.43 14.88 -5.25
N PRO A 124 -0.04 16.10 -5.68
CA PRO A 124 1.36 16.48 -5.74
C PRO A 124 1.96 16.48 -4.32
N ARG A 125 3.11 15.82 -4.15
CA ARG A 125 3.86 15.86 -2.88
C ARG A 125 4.46 17.25 -2.69
N PRO A 126 4.22 17.94 -1.56
CA PRO A 126 4.88 19.20 -1.26
C PRO A 126 6.40 19.00 -1.27
N LYS A 127 7.14 19.94 -1.87
CA LYS A 127 8.59 19.96 -1.74
C LYS A 127 8.92 20.09 -0.25
N ARG A 128 9.70 19.15 0.29
CA ARG A 128 10.18 19.21 1.67
C ARG A 128 10.90 20.56 1.81
N LYS A 129 10.48 21.42 2.73
CA LYS A 129 11.33 22.57 3.11
C LYS A 129 12.59 21.97 3.70
N GLU A 130 13.74 22.23 3.09
CA GLU A 130 15.03 21.90 3.69
C GLU A 130 15.04 22.54 5.08
N ALA A 131 15.25 21.73 6.11
CA ALA A 131 15.50 22.25 7.44
C ALA A 131 16.84 23.00 7.34
N GLY A 132 16.79 24.32 7.37
CA GLY A 132 17.95 25.19 7.44
C GLY A 132 18.63 25.12 8.80
#